data_AF-A0A7F8QHB6-F1
#
_entry.id   AF-A0A7F8QHB6-F1
#
_cell.length_a   1.000
_cell.length_b   1.000
_cell.length_c   1.000
_cell.angle_alpha   90.00
_cell.angle_beta   90.00
_cell.angle_gamma   90.00
#
_symmetry.space_group_name_H-M   'P 1'
#
loop_
_entity.id
_entity.type
_entity.pdbx_description
1 polymer ?
#
loop_
_entity_poly.entity_id
_entity_poly.type
_entity_poly.pdbx_seq_one_letter_code
_entity_poly.pdbx_strand_id
1 'polypeptide(L)'
;MLMPDDFKAYSKIKVDNHLFNKENMPSHFKFKEYCPMVFRNLRERFGIDDQDFQYIVECHGITLLPQFLGMYRLNVDGVEIYVIVTRNVFSHRLSVYRKYDLKGSTVAREASDKEKAKELPTLKDNDFINEGQKIYIDDNNKKVFLEKLKKDVEVRKNQHQGQPHRRNVTTLDF
;
A
#
# COMPACT_ATOMS: atom_id res chain seq x y z
N MET A 1 16.35 6.01 -17.40
CA MET A 1 16.37 4.60 -17.00
C MET A 1 16.91 4.52 -15.58
N LEU A 2 16.31 3.71 -14.70
CA LEU A 2 16.80 3.54 -13.31
C LEU A 2 18.06 2.65 -13.30
N MET A 3 19.03 2.99 -12.47
CA MET A 3 20.27 2.25 -12.28
C MET A 3 20.17 1.35 -11.05
N PRO A 4 20.94 0.24 -10.96
CA PRO A 4 20.93 -0.64 -9.79
C PRO A 4 21.18 0.10 -8.45
N ASP A 5 21.98 1.16 -8.47
CA ASP A 5 22.28 1.96 -7.28
C ASP A 5 21.07 2.77 -6.78
N ASP A 6 20.12 3.12 -7.66
CA ASP A 6 18.89 3.83 -7.28
C ASP A 6 18.03 2.99 -6.30
N PHE A 7 18.14 1.65 -6.37
CA PHE A 7 17.44 0.72 -5.47
C PHE A 7 18.12 0.55 -4.11
N LYS A 8 19.32 1.11 -3.93
CA LYS A 8 20.05 1.13 -2.65
C LYS A 8 20.19 2.55 -2.08
N ALA A 9 19.90 3.56 -2.91
CA ALA A 9 19.99 4.97 -2.56
C ALA A 9 19.02 5.35 -1.43
N TYR A 10 19.39 6.37 -0.66
CA TYR A 10 18.53 6.98 0.33
C TYR A 10 18.92 8.45 0.56
N SER A 11 17.94 9.26 0.94
CA SER A 11 18.16 10.62 1.46
C SER A 11 17.89 10.62 2.97
N LYS A 12 18.71 11.31 3.75
CA LYS A 12 18.54 11.41 5.20
C LYS A 12 18.68 12.86 5.65
N ILE A 13 17.65 13.34 6.33
CA ILE A 13 17.61 14.65 6.96
C ILE A 13 17.63 14.42 8.47
N LYS A 14 18.48 15.16 9.18
CA LYS A 14 18.48 15.23 10.65
C LYS A 14 18.22 16.69 11.00
N VAL A 15 17.21 16.92 11.83
CA VAL A 15 16.83 18.24 12.30
C VAL A 15 17.06 18.29 13.79
N ASP A 16 17.83 19.30 14.22
CA ASP A 16 18.12 19.61 15.62
C ASP A 16 17.80 21.10 15.84
N ASN A 17 16.56 21.38 16.23
CA ASN A 17 16.07 22.73 16.46
C ASN A 17 16.26 23.14 17.93
N HIS A 18 16.99 24.23 18.15
CA HIS A 18 17.11 24.84 19.47
C HIS A 18 16.26 26.11 19.53
N LEU A 19 15.21 26.09 20.35
CA LEU A 19 14.30 27.23 20.62
C LEU A 19 13.57 27.80 19.38
N PHE A 20 13.51 27.04 18.27
CA PHE A 20 12.86 27.44 17.03
C PHE A 20 11.70 26.48 16.69
N ASN A 21 10.54 27.04 16.33
CA ASN A 21 9.36 26.32 15.83
C ASN A 21 8.88 25.13 16.71
N LYS A 22 9.01 25.25 18.04
CA LYS A 22 8.66 24.18 18.98
C LYS A 22 7.17 23.85 19.02
N GLU A 23 6.31 24.77 18.60
CA GLU A 23 4.86 24.56 18.62
C GLU A 23 4.38 23.62 17.50
N ASN A 24 5.10 23.59 16.35
CA ASN A 24 4.67 22.81 15.19
C ASN A 24 5.50 21.55 14.94
N MET A 25 6.76 21.51 15.39
CA MET A 25 7.68 20.42 15.07
C MET A 25 8.51 19.96 16.29
N PRO A 26 8.78 18.65 16.42
CA PRO A 26 9.70 18.15 17.44
C PRO A 26 11.08 18.81 17.33
N SER A 27 11.72 19.02 18.48
CA SER A 27 13.06 19.66 18.52
C SER A 27 14.14 18.76 17.89
N HIS A 28 13.99 17.44 17.97
CA HIS A 28 14.94 16.49 17.38
C HIS A 28 14.20 15.41 16.61
N PHE A 29 14.43 15.35 15.29
CA PHE A 29 13.93 14.24 14.50
C PHE A 29 14.85 13.91 13.33
N LYS A 30 14.75 12.67 12.84
CA LYS A 30 15.41 12.22 11.62
C LYS A 30 14.35 11.70 10.66
N PHE A 31 14.48 12.09 9.41
CA PHE A 31 13.68 11.60 8.32
C PHE A 31 14.59 10.93 7.30
N LYS A 32 14.26 9.72 6.87
CA LYS A 32 14.99 9.00 5.83
C LYS A 32 14.00 8.58 4.75
N GLU A 33 14.26 8.98 3.51
CA GLU A 33 13.56 8.51 2.32
C GLU A 33 14.41 7.44 1.64
N TYR A 34 13.79 6.30 1.31
CA TYR A 34 14.44 5.21 0.59
C TYR A 34 14.16 5.30 -0.91
N CYS A 35 15.15 4.96 -1.73
CA CYS A 35 15.08 4.87 -3.19
C CYS A 35 14.33 6.04 -3.86
N PRO A 36 14.72 7.31 -3.61
CA PRO A 36 13.91 8.47 -4.01
C PRO A 36 13.60 8.50 -5.51
N MET A 37 14.58 8.15 -6.34
CA MET A 37 14.44 8.12 -7.80
C MET A 37 13.52 6.99 -8.28
N VAL A 38 13.53 5.84 -7.59
CA VAL A 38 12.64 4.71 -7.88
C VAL A 38 11.20 5.11 -7.59
N PHE A 39 10.92 5.67 -6.40
CA PHE A 39 9.57 6.09 -6.05
C PHE A 39 9.09 7.30 -6.86
N ARG A 40 9.99 8.21 -7.25
CA ARG A 40 9.65 9.28 -8.21
C ARG A 40 9.15 8.69 -9.52
N ASN A 41 9.89 7.73 -10.09
CA ASN A 41 9.48 7.08 -11.32
C ASN A 41 8.21 6.23 -11.17
N LEU A 42 7.97 5.62 -10.00
CA LEU A 42 6.70 4.93 -9.72
C LEU A 42 5.52 5.92 -9.68
N ARG A 43 5.68 7.09 -9.04
CA ARG A 43 4.64 8.13 -9.00
C ARG A 43 4.30 8.65 -10.41
N GLU A 44 5.31 8.90 -11.24
CA GLU A 44 5.14 9.26 -12.66
C GLU A 44 4.32 8.18 -13.39
N ARG A 45 4.66 6.90 -13.22
CA ARG A 45 3.95 5.77 -13.86
C ARG A 45 2.51 5.58 -13.39
N PHE A 46 2.18 5.96 -12.16
CA PHE A 46 0.82 5.87 -11.63
C PHE A 46 -0.03 7.09 -11.98
N GLY A 47 0.45 8.00 -12.83
CA GLY A 47 -0.33 9.16 -13.29
C GLY A 47 -0.57 10.20 -12.20
N ILE A 48 0.43 10.45 -11.34
CA ILE A 48 0.47 11.62 -10.45
C ILE A 48 1.20 12.75 -11.21
N ASP A 49 0.57 13.23 -12.30
CA ASP A 49 0.83 14.40 -13.20
C ASP A 49 2.28 14.68 -13.69
N ASP A 50 2.61 14.97 -14.96
CA ASP A 50 1.88 15.18 -16.22
C ASP A 50 2.83 14.76 -17.40
N GLN A 51 2.28 14.19 -18.48
CA GLN A 51 2.95 13.66 -19.70
C GLN A 51 3.53 12.22 -19.67
N ASP A 52 2.73 11.31 -20.23
CA ASP A 52 3.12 9.99 -20.73
C ASP A 52 4.32 10.05 -21.66
N PHE A 53 5.19 9.04 -21.66
CA PHE A 53 5.34 8.24 -22.89
C PHE A 53 6.18 6.98 -22.73
N GLN A 54 5.63 5.92 -23.33
CA GLN A 54 6.26 4.65 -23.65
C GLN A 54 6.57 3.73 -22.47
N TYR A 55 5.73 2.70 -22.35
CA TYR A 55 6.12 1.37 -21.90
C TYR A 55 6.02 1.15 -20.38
N ILE A 56 4.84 0.86 -19.80
CA ILE A 56 4.15 -0.44 -19.86
C ILE A 56 5.03 -1.64 -19.50
N VAL A 57 6.22 -1.74 -20.07
CA VAL A 57 6.93 -2.93 -20.54
C VAL A 57 6.13 -4.22 -20.70
N GLU A 58 5.36 -4.68 -19.71
CA GLU A 58 4.55 -5.90 -19.81
C GLU A 58 3.09 -5.78 -19.32
N CYS A 59 2.69 -4.80 -18.47
CA CYS A 59 1.36 -4.82 -17.80
C CYS A 59 0.60 -3.48 -17.64
N HIS A 60 1.03 -2.36 -18.25
CA HIS A 60 0.29 -1.06 -18.26
C HIS A 60 -0.01 -0.41 -16.90
N GLY A 61 0.61 -0.83 -15.78
CA GLY A 61 0.30 -0.26 -14.46
C GLY A 61 -1.14 -0.53 -13.97
N ILE A 62 -1.92 -1.31 -14.73
CA ILE A 62 -3.28 -1.71 -14.39
C ILE A 62 -3.18 -3.03 -13.61
N THR A 63 -2.91 -2.91 -12.32
CA THR A 63 -2.73 -4.02 -11.37
C THR A 63 -3.63 -3.81 -10.15
N LEU A 64 -3.99 -4.91 -9.47
CA LEU A 64 -4.66 -4.90 -8.18
C LEU A 64 -3.64 -4.85 -7.01
N LEU A 65 -2.34 -4.91 -7.30
CA LEU A 65 -1.30 -4.78 -6.29
C LEU A 65 -1.24 -3.36 -5.71
N PRO A 66 -0.79 -3.19 -4.46
CA PRO A 66 -0.61 -1.87 -3.86
C PRO A 66 0.31 -0.99 -4.72
N GLN A 67 -0.14 0.22 -5.01
CA GLN A 67 0.64 1.20 -5.75
C GLN A 67 1.53 1.96 -4.77
N PHE A 68 2.76 1.50 -4.60
CA PHE A 68 3.71 2.12 -3.67
C PHE A 68 4.24 3.45 -4.21
N LEU A 69 4.08 4.51 -3.44
CA LEU A 69 4.40 5.89 -3.83
C LEU A 69 5.60 6.46 -3.05
N GLY A 70 6.00 5.84 -1.95
CA GLY A 70 7.14 6.25 -1.15
C GLY A 70 7.39 5.33 0.03
N MET A 71 8.64 5.26 0.49
CA MET A 71 9.02 4.54 1.69
C MET A 71 9.92 5.41 2.55
N TYR A 72 9.54 5.55 3.82
CA TYR A 72 10.15 6.48 4.74
C TYR A 72 10.45 5.81 6.08
N ARG A 73 11.44 6.37 6.77
CA ARG A 73 11.71 6.06 8.17
C ARG A 73 11.81 7.35 8.95
N LEU A 74 10.95 7.47 9.95
CA LEU A 74 10.91 8.59 10.88
C LEU A 74 11.53 8.15 12.19
N ASN A 75 12.35 9.01 12.79
CA ASN A 75 12.83 8.85 14.14
C ASN A 75 12.53 10.13 14.91
N VAL A 76 11.65 10.06 15.90
CA VAL A 76 11.22 11.19 16.73
C VAL A 76 11.32 10.74 18.17
N ASP A 77 12.02 11.50 19.01
CA ASP A 77 12.18 11.21 20.45
C ASP A 77 12.62 9.77 20.76
N GLY A 78 13.50 9.23 19.92
CA GLY A 78 14.04 7.86 20.04
C GLY A 78 13.14 6.76 19.46
N VAL A 79 11.88 7.05 19.11
CA VAL A 79 10.96 6.10 18.48
C VAL A 79 11.20 6.06 16.97
N GLU A 80 11.45 4.88 16.42
CA GLU A 80 11.64 4.66 14.98
C GLU A 80 10.40 4.03 14.34
N ILE A 81 9.85 4.69 13.31
CA ILE A 81 8.65 4.24 12.58
C ILE A 81 9.01 4.11 11.10
N TYR A 82 8.61 3.00 10.50
CA TYR A 82 8.73 2.76 9.06
C TYR A 82 7.34 2.92 8.43
N VAL A 83 7.28 3.77 7.42
CA VAL A 83 6.06 4.12 6.72
C VAL A 83 6.23 3.77 5.25
N ILE A 84 5.23 3.10 4.69
CA ILE A 84 5.06 3.02 3.25
C ILE A 84 3.79 3.77 2.86
N VAL A 85 3.89 4.56 1.80
CA VAL A 85 2.79 5.34 1.25
C VAL A 85 2.26 4.63 0.03
N THR A 86 0.96 4.38 0.01
CA THR A 86 0.24 3.72 -1.08
C THR A 86 -0.90 4.58 -1.58
N ARG A 87 -1.31 4.37 -2.84
CA ARG A 87 -2.59 4.91 -3.30
C ARG A 87 -3.72 4.25 -2.52
N ASN A 88 -4.64 5.05 -1.98
CA ASN A 88 -5.86 4.53 -1.37
C ASN A 88 -6.65 3.68 -2.37
N VAL A 89 -7.00 2.46 -1.95
CA VAL A 89 -7.80 1.52 -2.74
C VAL A 89 -9.26 1.99 -2.86
N PHE A 90 -9.74 2.74 -1.87
CA PHE A 90 -11.09 3.26 -1.84
C PHE A 90 -11.18 4.63 -2.50
N SER A 91 -12.38 4.96 -2.99
CA SER A 91 -12.65 6.27 -3.55
C SER A 91 -12.57 7.34 -2.46
N HIS A 92 -11.92 8.46 -2.78
CA HIS A 92 -11.91 9.65 -1.92
C HIS A 92 -13.27 10.37 -1.87
N ARG A 93 -14.20 10.04 -2.78
CA ARG A 93 -15.52 10.71 -2.89
C ARG A 93 -16.68 9.84 -2.42
N LEU A 94 -16.55 8.52 -2.51
CA LEU A 94 -17.63 7.59 -2.23
C LEU A 94 -17.38 6.91 -0.89
N SER A 95 -18.33 7.02 0.02
CA SER A 95 -18.23 6.35 1.32
C SER A 95 -18.32 4.83 1.14
N VAL A 96 -17.44 4.13 1.86
CA VAL A 96 -17.45 2.67 1.92
C VAL A 96 -18.38 2.27 3.05
N TYR A 97 -19.51 1.63 2.73
CA TYR A 97 -20.48 1.19 3.73
C TYR A 97 -20.17 -0.22 4.28
N ARG A 98 -19.29 -0.98 3.63
CA ARG A 98 -18.91 -2.33 4.04
C ARG A 98 -17.51 -2.71 3.56
N LYS A 99 -16.72 -3.39 4.38
CA LYS A 99 -15.34 -3.82 4.08
C LYS A 99 -15.14 -5.31 4.36
N TYR A 100 -14.35 -5.95 3.49
CA TYR A 100 -13.94 -7.34 3.65
C TYR A 100 -12.42 -7.48 3.40
N ASP A 101 -11.73 -8.21 4.27
CA ASP A 101 -10.42 -8.82 4.01
C ASP A 101 -10.67 -10.27 3.56
N LEU A 102 -10.42 -10.59 2.30
CA LEU A 102 -10.65 -11.91 1.72
C LEU A 102 -9.32 -12.57 1.34
N LYS A 103 -9.12 -13.83 1.72
CA LYS A 103 -7.89 -14.59 1.44
C LYS A 103 -8.14 -15.96 0.80
N GLY A 104 -9.35 -16.49 0.89
CA GLY A 104 -9.73 -17.80 0.38
C GLY A 104 -9.45 -18.97 1.33
N SER A 105 -8.87 -18.72 2.51
CA SER A 105 -8.77 -19.71 3.58
C SER A 105 -10.00 -19.63 4.51
N THR A 106 -10.19 -20.64 5.36
CA THR A 106 -11.36 -20.73 6.27
C THR A 106 -10.99 -20.65 7.76
N VAL A 107 -9.76 -21.03 8.12
CA VAL A 107 -9.29 -21.04 9.50
C VAL A 107 -9.02 -19.61 9.98
N ALA A 108 -9.67 -19.21 11.10
CA ALA A 108 -9.57 -17.88 11.69
C ALA A 108 -9.93 -16.71 10.73
N ARG A 109 -10.80 -16.99 9.76
CA ARG A 109 -11.30 -16.02 8.77
C ARG A 109 -12.69 -15.52 9.09
N GLU A 110 -12.91 -15.20 10.36
CA GLU A 110 -14.06 -14.47 10.87
C GLU A 110 -13.58 -13.21 11.62
N ALA A 111 -14.34 -12.12 11.53
CA ALA A 111 -14.11 -10.91 12.33
C ALA A 111 -14.41 -11.19 13.81
N SER A 112 -13.60 -10.62 14.71
CA SER A 112 -13.84 -10.73 16.15
C SER A 112 -15.03 -9.85 16.56
N ASP A 113 -15.66 -10.16 17.69
CA ASP A 113 -16.78 -9.37 18.22
C ASP A 113 -16.39 -7.89 18.43
N LYS A 114 -15.14 -7.65 18.86
CA LYS A 114 -14.58 -6.30 18.98
C LYS A 114 -14.49 -5.57 17.65
N GLU A 115 -14.17 -6.26 16.55
CA GLU A 115 -14.15 -5.67 15.21
C GLU A 115 -15.56 -5.42 14.71
N LYS A 116 -16.47 -6.40 14.90
CA LYS A 116 -17.88 -6.32 14.51
C LYS A 116 -18.64 -5.19 15.20
N ALA A 117 -18.21 -4.79 16.41
CA ALA A 117 -18.80 -3.68 17.16
C ALA A 117 -18.42 -2.27 16.64
N LYS A 118 -17.47 -2.15 15.69
CA LYS A 118 -17.13 -0.85 15.08
C LYS A 118 -18.21 -0.42 14.11
N GLU A 119 -18.33 0.90 13.89
CA GLU A 119 -19.27 1.47 12.90
C GLU A 119 -19.04 0.94 11.48
N LEU A 120 -17.77 0.77 11.09
CA LEU A 120 -17.38 0.21 9.80
C LEU A 120 -16.39 -0.96 9.99
N PRO A 121 -16.91 -2.17 10.29
CA PRO A 121 -16.09 -3.34 10.59
C PRO A 121 -15.36 -3.84 9.33
N THR A 122 -14.21 -4.47 9.54
CA THR A 122 -13.49 -5.22 8.51
C THR A 122 -13.83 -6.70 8.65
N LEU A 123 -14.81 -7.14 7.86
CA LEU A 123 -15.29 -8.52 7.84
C LEU A 123 -14.30 -9.44 7.10
N LYS A 124 -14.45 -10.76 7.23
CA LYS A 124 -13.58 -11.74 6.59
C LYS A 124 -14.35 -12.77 5.78
N ASP A 125 -13.65 -13.80 5.28
CA ASP A 125 -14.19 -14.81 4.36
C ASP A 125 -15.43 -15.54 4.92
N ASN A 126 -15.42 -15.97 6.19
CA ASN A 126 -16.54 -16.69 6.78
C ASN A 126 -17.75 -15.76 7.00
N ASP A 127 -17.52 -14.50 7.36
CA ASP A 127 -18.59 -13.49 7.48
C ASP A 127 -19.26 -13.27 6.11
N PHE A 128 -18.45 -13.14 5.04
CA PHE A 128 -18.94 -12.97 3.68
C PHE A 128 -19.86 -14.12 3.24
N ILE A 129 -19.46 -15.36 3.54
CA ILE A 129 -20.23 -16.57 3.18
C ILE A 129 -21.50 -16.70 4.03
N ASN A 130 -21.38 -16.54 5.35
CA ASN A 130 -22.50 -16.72 6.29
C ASN A 130 -23.61 -15.68 6.09
N GLU A 131 -23.24 -14.46 5.72
CA GLU A 131 -24.20 -13.40 5.38
C GLU A 131 -24.79 -13.55 3.97
N GLY A 132 -24.34 -14.54 3.19
CA GLY A 132 -24.79 -14.73 1.80
C GLY A 132 -24.44 -13.56 0.89
N GLN A 133 -23.36 -12.83 1.19
CA GLN A 133 -22.98 -11.62 0.46
C GLN A 133 -22.65 -11.96 -0.99
N LYS A 134 -23.06 -11.08 -1.91
CA LYS A 134 -22.75 -11.16 -3.33
C LYS A 134 -22.15 -9.85 -3.83
N ILE A 135 -21.26 -9.96 -4.80
CA ILE A 135 -20.73 -8.83 -5.56
C ILE A 135 -21.30 -8.94 -6.97
N TYR A 136 -22.15 -7.99 -7.32
CA TYR A 136 -22.80 -7.93 -8.63
C TYR A 136 -21.95 -7.06 -9.56
N ILE A 137 -21.37 -7.70 -10.55
CA ILE A 137 -20.58 -7.08 -11.63
C ILE A 137 -20.96 -7.80 -12.92
N ASP A 138 -21.00 -7.08 -14.04
CA ASP A 138 -21.27 -7.68 -15.34
C ASP A 138 -20.14 -8.61 -15.79
N ASP A 139 -20.45 -9.50 -16.73
CA ASP A 139 -19.53 -10.55 -17.17
C ASP A 139 -18.24 -10.00 -17.79
N ASN A 140 -18.33 -8.86 -18.48
CA ASN A 140 -17.16 -8.22 -19.09
C ASN A 140 -16.20 -7.72 -18.00
N ASN A 141 -16.71 -6.95 -17.03
CA ASN A 141 -15.89 -6.43 -15.93
C ASN A 141 -15.37 -7.54 -15.02
N LYS A 142 -16.18 -8.58 -14.77
CA LYS A 142 -15.76 -9.78 -14.02
C LYS A 142 -14.58 -10.48 -14.69
N LYS A 143 -14.66 -10.68 -16.01
CA LYS A 143 -13.57 -11.31 -16.78
C LYS A 143 -12.30 -10.47 -16.69
N VAL A 144 -12.39 -9.16 -16.92
CA VAL A 144 -11.25 -8.24 -16.82
C VAL A 144 -10.63 -8.25 -15.43
N PHE A 145 -11.44 -8.26 -14.37
CA PHE A 145 -10.95 -8.32 -12.98
C PHE A 145 -10.22 -9.63 -12.68
N LEU A 146 -10.81 -10.77 -13.04
CA LEU A 146 -10.22 -12.10 -12.76
C LEU A 146 -8.93 -12.33 -13.55
N GLU A 147 -8.85 -11.86 -14.79
CA GLU A 147 -7.63 -11.92 -15.59
C GLU A 147 -6.48 -11.13 -14.95
N LYS A 148 -6.76 -9.92 -14.45
CA LYS A 148 -5.77 -9.11 -13.69
C LYS A 148 -5.34 -9.81 -12.41
N LEU A 149 -6.30 -10.28 -11.62
CA LEU A 149 -6.02 -10.99 -10.36
C LEU A 149 -5.12 -12.22 -10.58
N LYS A 150 -5.38 -13.00 -11.64
CA LYS A 150 -4.58 -14.18 -11.98
C LYS A 150 -3.13 -13.79 -12.26
N LYS A 151 -2.89 -12.76 -13.08
CA LYS A 151 -1.55 -12.25 -13.40
C LYS A 151 -0.83 -11.74 -12.15
N ASP A 152 -1.50 -10.97 -11.30
CA ASP A 152 -0.91 -10.41 -10.09
C ASP A 152 -0.52 -11.48 -9.06
N VAL A 153 -1.32 -12.54 -8.93
CA VAL A 153 -1.00 -13.68 -8.06
C VAL A 153 0.22 -14.45 -8.55
N GLU A 154 0.37 -14.61 -9.87
CA GLU A 154 1.52 -15.27 -10.48
C GLU A 154 2.82 -14.50 -10.23
N VAL A 155 2.81 -13.18 -10.44
CA VAL A 155 3.95 -12.30 -10.12
C VAL A 155 4.38 -12.44 -8.66
N ARG A 156 3.41 -12.45 -7.72
CA ARG A 156 3.69 -12.59 -6.28
C ARG A 156 4.35 -13.92 -5.93
N LYS A 157 3.90 -15.03 -6.53
CA LYS A 157 4.47 -16.37 -6.30
C LYS A 157 5.94 -16.41 -6.70
N ASN A 158 6.28 -15.78 -7.82
CA ASN A 158 7.66 -15.75 -8.33
C ASN A 158 8.60 -14.92 -7.43
N GLN A 159 8.08 -13.87 -6.77
CA GLN A 159 8.86 -13.05 -5.84
C GLN A 159 9.10 -13.70 -4.46
N HIS A 160 8.17 -14.50 -3.96
CA HIS A 160 8.29 -15.13 -2.63
C HIS A 160 9.30 -16.29 -2.56
N GLN A 161 9.82 -16.78 -3.68
CA GLN A 161 10.85 -17.82 -3.68
C GLN A 161 12.24 -17.31 -3.24
N GLY A 162 12.42 -16.01 -2.92
CA GLY A 162 13.73 -15.41 -2.68
C GLY A 162 13.95 -14.56 -1.41
N GLN A 163 13.01 -14.42 -0.47
CA GLN A 163 13.23 -13.54 0.71
C GLN A 163 12.69 -14.09 2.05
N PRO A 164 13.48 -14.04 3.15
CA PRO A 164 13.01 -14.34 4.49
C PRO A 164 12.20 -13.17 5.08
N HIS A 165 11.11 -13.51 5.77
CA HIS A 165 10.18 -12.58 6.42
C HIS A 165 10.86 -11.78 7.55
N ARG A 166 11.01 -10.45 7.43
CA ARG A 166 11.34 -9.59 8.58
C ARG A 166 10.72 -8.18 8.52
N ARG A 167 10.14 -7.83 9.68
CA ARG A 167 9.71 -6.53 10.25
C ARG A 167 8.34 -5.98 9.85
N ASN A 168 7.63 -5.52 10.89
CA ASN A 168 6.35 -4.83 10.85
C ASN A 168 6.52 -3.49 10.14
N VAL A 169 6.02 -3.38 8.92
CA VAL A 169 5.87 -2.11 8.19
C VAL A 169 4.45 -1.62 8.43
N THR A 170 4.29 -0.37 8.84
CA THR A 170 2.97 0.26 8.94
C THR A 170 2.67 0.93 7.59
N THR A 171 1.55 0.55 6.97
CA THR A 171 1.04 1.19 5.76
C THR A 171 0.17 2.38 6.15
N LEU A 172 0.44 3.54 5.56
CA LEU A 172 -0.45 4.70 5.63
C LEU A 172 -1.08 4.89 4.25
N ASP A 173 -2.40 4.76 4.20
CA ASP A 173 -3.20 5.13 3.03
C ASP A 173 -3.60 6.60 3.18
N PHE A 174 -3.24 7.44 2.19
CA PHE A 174 -3.67 8.84 2.10
C PHE A 174 -4.75 8.98 1.02
#